data_AF-A0A9E0UW93-F1
#
_entry.id   AF-A0A9E0UW93-F1
#
_cell.length_a   1.000
_cell.length_b   1.000
_cell.length_c   1.000
_cell.angle_alpha   90.00
_cell.angle_beta   90.00
_cell.angle_gamma   90.00
#
_symmetry.space_group_name_H-M   'P 1'
#
loop_
_entity.id
_entity.type
_entity.pdbx_description
1 polymer ?
#
loop_
_entity_poly.entity_id
_entity_poly.type
_entity_poly.pdbx_seq_one_letter_code
_entity_poly.pdbx_strand_id
1 'polypeptide(L)' 'MSVIILLLLVSTSVAGLFLLGFIHAVRRGQFDDDRSPAVRILHEDDPRQTKTP' A
#
# COMPACT_ATOMS: atom_id res chain seq x y z
N MET A 1 23.86 -4.63 30.10
CA MET A 1 22.94 -5.77 29.82
C MET A 1 21.47 -5.36 29.73
N SER A 2 20.98 -4.42 30.55
CA SER A 2 19.58 -3.93 30.48
C SER A 2 19.21 -3.28 29.14
N VAL A 3 20.13 -2.51 28.53
CA VAL A 3 19.89 -1.81 27.25
C VAL A 3 19.55 -2.77 26.10
N ILE A 4 20.15 -3.96 26.06
CA ILE A 4 19.89 -4.95 25.00
C ILE A 4 18.43 -5.41 25.05
N ILE A 5 17.87 -5.61 26.25
CA ILE A 5 16.47 -6.03 26.43
C ILE A 5 15.52 -4.91 25.98
N LEU A 6 15.85 -3.65 26.29
CA LEU A 6 15.08 -2.49 25.82
C LEU A 6 15.09 -2.39 24.29
N LEU A 7 16.28 -2.50 23.68
CA LEU A 7 16.44 -2.46 22.22
C LEU A 7 15.68 -3.60 21.54
N LEU A 8 15.70 -4.80 22.14
CA LEU A 8 14.95 -5.95 21.63
C LEU A 8 13.45 -5.64 21.58
N LEU A 9 12.87 -5.18 22.70
CA LEU A 9 11.44 -4.83 22.75
C LEU A 9 11.09 -3.76 21.73
N VAL A 10 11.87 -2.67 21.66
CA VAL A 10 11.61 -1.58 20.70
C VAL A 10 11.67 -2.10 19.26
N SER A 11 12.72 -2.85 18.90
CA SER A 11 12.88 -3.37 17.54
C SER A 11 11.76 -4.34 17.15
N THR A 12 11.38 -5.26 18.05
CA THR A 12 10.27 -6.20 17.83
C THR A 12 8.93 -5.48 17.73
N SER A 13 8.68 -4.46 18.55
CA SER A 13 7.46 -3.65 18.47
C SER A 13 7.37 -2.90 17.14
N VAL A 14 8.45 -2.27 16.69
CA VAL A 14 8.51 -1.57 15.40
C VAL A 14 8.26 -2.54 14.25
N ALA A 15 8.92 -3.71 14.26
CA ALA A 15 8.71 -4.74 13.24
C ALA A 15 7.26 -5.25 13.24
N GLY A 16 6.67 -5.49 14.41
CA GLY A 16 5.29 -5.92 14.56
C GLY A 16 4.28 -4.89 14.07
N LEU A 17 4.49 -3.61 14.38
CA LEU A 17 3.66 -2.51 13.87
C LEU A 17 3.71 -2.44 12.35
N PHE A 18 4.92 -2.55 11.78
CA PHE A 18 5.10 -2.53 10.33
C PHE A 18 4.41 -3.71 9.65
N LEU A 19 4.53 -4.91 10.22
CA LEU A 19 3.88 -6.12 9.71
C LEU A 19 2.34 -6.01 9.78
N LEU A 20 1.79 -5.54 10.90
CA LEU A 20 0.35 -5.34 11.05
C LEU A 20 -0.19 -4.30 10.07
N GLY A 21 0.52 -3.18 9.91
CA GLY A 21 0.19 -2.15 8.93
C GLY A 21 0.21 -2.68 7.50
N PHE A 22 1.23 -3.48 7.16
CA PHE A 22 1.35 -4.14 5.86
C PHE A 22 0.17 -5.08 5.60
N ILE A 23 -0.16 -5.98 6.53
CA ILE A 23 -1.29 -6.90 6.41
C ILE A 23 -2.61 -6.12 6.24
N HIS A 24 -2.81 -5.05 7.01
CA HIS A 24 -3.99 -4.20 6.90
C HIS A 24 -4.09 -3.52 5.53
N ALA A 25 -2.98 -2.99 4.99
CA ALA A 25 -2.92 -2.36 3.67
C ALA A 25 -3.25 -3.34 2.54
N VAL A 26 -2.69 -4.56 2.57
CA VAL A 26 -3.01 -5.62 1.61
C VAL A 26 -4.49 -6.00 1.68
N ARG A 27 -5.03 -6.19 2.90
CA ARG A 27 -6.45 -6.54 3.07
C ARG A 27 -7.42 -5.44 2.64
N ARG A 28 -6.97 -4.18 2.64
CA ARG A 28 -7.75 -3.04 2.14
C ARG A 28 -7.60 -2.80 0.64
N GLY A 29 -6.81 -3.61 -0.06
CA GLY A 29 -6.58 -3.42 -1.49
C GLY A 29 -5.77 -2.17 -1.82
N GLN A 30 -4.96 -1.66 -0.88
CA GLN A 30 -4.14 -0.45 -1.12
C GLN A 30 -3.19 -0.62 -2.31
N PHE A 31 -2.82 -1.86 -2.63
CA PHE A 31 -1.93 -2.22 -3.72
C PHE A 31 -2.66 -2.65 -5.00
N ASP A 32 -4.00 -2.57 -5.02
CA ASP A 32 -4.81 -2.98 -6.17
C ASP A 32 -4.89 -1.88 -7.24
N ASP A 33 -4.51 -0.64 -6.91
CA ASP A 33 -4.41 0.46 -7.89
C ASP A 33 -3.10 0.35 -8.69
N ASP A 34 -3.10 -0.53 -9.68
CA ASP A 34 -1.98 -0.80 -10.60
C ASP A 34 -1.82 0.26 -11.70
N ARG A 35 -2.79 1.19 -11.81
CA ARG A 35 -2.81 2.26 -12.81
C ARG A 35 -2.71 3.62 -12.15
N SER A 36 -1.62 4.32 -12.44
CA SER A 36 -1.45 5.68 -11.94
C SER A 36 -2.54 6.62 -12.47
N PRO A 37 -2.92 7.66 -11.70
CA PRO A 37 -3.90 8.66 -12.13
C PRO A 37 -3.54 9.32 -13.47
N ALA A 38 -2.25 9.48 -13.76
CA ALA A 38 -1.78 10.05 -15.02
C ALA A 38 -2.16 9.20 -16.24
N VAL A 39 -2.06 7.87 -16.14
CA VAL A 39 -2.46 6.97 -17.22
C VAL A 39 -3.97 6.96 -17.39
N ARG A 40 -4.72 7.09 -16.30
CA ARG A 40 -6.19 7.14 -16.31
C ARG A 40 -6.69 8.38 -17.08
N ILE A 41 -6.18 9.56 -16.74
CA ILE A 41 -6.56 10.83 -17.39
C ILE A 41 -6.21 10.83 -18.89
N LEU A 42 -5.05 10.29 -19.27
CA LEU A 42 -4.64 10.20 -20.69
C LEU A 42 -5.56 9.35 -21.57
N HIS A 43 -6.29 8.39 -20.99
CA HIS A 43 -7.16 7.47 -21.73
C HIS A 43 -8.65 7.72 -21.51
N GLU A 44 -9.04 8.41 -20.43
CA GLU A 44 -10.43 8.83 -20.17
C GLU A 44 -10.92 9.89 -21.16
N ASP A 45 -10.02 10.73 -21.69
CA ASP A 45 -10.33 11.79 -22.64
C ASP A 45 -10.35 11.34 -24.12
N ASP A 46 -10.23 10.04 -24.43
CA ASP A 46 -10.32 9.55 -25.82
C ASP A 46 -11.78 9.31 -26.26
N PRO A 47 -12.38 10.19 -27.09
CA PRO A 47 -13.77 10.05 -27.55
C PRO A 47 -14.00 8.81 -28.44
N ARG A 48 -12.96 8.05 -28.80
CA ARG A 48 -13.08 6.79 -29.55
C ARG A 48 -13.42 5.57 -28.68
N GLN A 49 -13.29 5.65 -27.36
CA GLN A 49 -13.56 4.52 -26.46
C GLN A 49 -15.03 4.44 -25.99
N THR A 50 -15.89 5.40 -26.35
CA THR A 50 -17.33 5.42 -25.97
C THR A 50 -18.21 4.47 -26.81
N LYS A 51 -17.68 3.32 -27.23
CA LYS A 51 -18.46 2.28 -27.90
C LYS A 51 -18.15 0.91 -27.32
N THR A 52 -19.01 0.44 -26.41
CA THR A 52 -19.70 -0.87 -26.40
C THR A 52 -20.54 -0.97 -25.10
N PRO A 53 -21.78 -1.49 -25.13
CA PRO A 53 -22.75 -1.51 -24.02
C PRO A 53 -22.28 -2.19 -22.74
#